data_AF-A0A7W0LED0-F1
#
_entry.id   AF-A0A7W0LED0-F1
#
_cell.length_a   1.000
_cell.length_b   1.000
_cell.length_c   1.000
_cell.angle_alpha   90.00
_cell.angle_beta   90.00
_cell.angle_gamma   90.00
#
_symmetry.space_group_name_H-M   'P 1'
#
loop_
_entity.id
_entity.type
_entity.pdbx_description
1 polymer ?
#
loop_
_entity_poly.entity_id
_entity_poly.type
_entity_poly.pdbx_seq_one_letter_code
_entity_poly.pdbx_strand_id
1 'polypeptide(L)'
;MSMPVEVRLRVPNMKNRAMDENGYPIDHSSMRFRKVIEVEKVPKAEQPIELTTSAGRVIPANVMRTDWNEGRGMFVVSCQYANRSIAAEEYNALREDRGWEFKHLLE
;
A
#
# COMPACT_ATOMS: atom_id res chain seq x y z
N MET A 1 -9.03 10.73 -20.03
CA MET A 1 -7.98 11.56 -19.40
C MET A 1 -7.57 10.84 -18.13
N SER A 2 -6.28 10.55 -17.94
CA SER A 2 -5.77 10.07 -16.66
C SER A 2 -5.67 11.24 -15.68
N MET A 3 -5.84 10.95 -14.38
CA MET A 3 -5.59 11.91 -13.31
C MET A 3 -4.68 11.29 -12.25
N PRO A 4 -3.81 12.08 -11.61
CA PRO A 4 -2.98 11.59 -10.52
C PRO A 4 -3.82 11.40 -9.26
N VAL A 5 -3.66 10.25 -8.61
CA VAL A 5 -4.23 9.95 -7.30
C VAL A 5 -3.14 9.38 -6.40
N GLU A 6 -3.13 9.78 -5.12
CA GLU A 6 -2.25 9.17 -4.12
C GLU A 6 -2.91 7.92 -3.55
N VAL A 7 -2.32 6.76 -3.80
CA VAL A 7 -2.70 5.52 -3.13
C VAL A 7 -1.96 5.40 -1.81
N ARG A 8 -2.69 5.05 -0.75
CA ARG A 8 -2.14 4.71 0.56
C ARG A 8 -2.51 3.26 0.88
N LEU A 9 -1.56 2.36 0.73
CA LEU A 9 -1.73 0.94 1.00
C LEU A 9 -1.36 0.62 2.45
N ARG A 10 -2.34 0.12 3.20
CA ARG A 10 -2.13 -0.54 4.48
C ARG A 10 -1.84 -2.02 4.24
N VAL A 11 -0.70 -2.51 4.70
CA VAL A 11 -0.35 -3.93 4.66
C VAL A 11 -0.61 -4.61 6.01
N PRO A 12 -1.05 -5.87 6.02
CA PRO A 12 -1.14 -6.68 7.23
C PRO A 12 0.24 -7.21 7.61
N ASN A 13 0.29 -7.96 8.72
CA ASN A 13 1.48 -8.71 9.08
C ASN A 13 1.86 -9.75 8.02
N MET A 14 3.17 -10.02 7.93
CA MET A 14 3.70 -11.07 7.07
C MET A 14 3.21 -12.45 7.53
N LYS A 15 2.96 -13.34 6.56
CA LYS A 15 2.55 -14.73 6.82
C LYS A 15 3.59 -15.49 7.65
N ASN A 16 4.86 -15.32 7.29
CA ASN A 16 6.02 -15.74 8.09
C ASN A 16 6.65 -14.47 8.66
N ARG A 17 6.38 -14.19 9.93
CA ARG A 17 6.90 -12.97 10.57
C ARG A 17 8.42 -13.05 10.67
N ALA A 18 9.10 -11.98 10.27
CA ALA A 18 10.50 -11.82 10.60
C ALA A 18 10.63 -11.76 12.13
N MET A 19 11.55 -12.53 12.68
CA MET A 19 11.91 -12.45 14.09
C MET A 19 12.94 -11.33 14.26
N ASP A 20 12.82 -10.56 15.34
CA ASP A 20 13.88 -9.66 15.78
C ASP A 20 15.09 -10.45 16.32
N GLU A 21 16.14 -9.75 16.74
CA GLU A 21 17.35 -10.35 17.33
C GLU A 21 17.08 -11.16 18.62
N ASN A 22 15.90 -10.98 19.24
CA ASN A 22 15.45 -11.67 20.44
C ASN A 22 14.43 -12.79 20.15
N GLY A 23 14.14 -13.08 18.88
CA GLY A 23 13.18 -14.11 18.47
C GLY A 23 11.70 -13.65 18.49
N TYR A 24 11.42 -12.37 18.74
CA TYR A 24 10.05 -11.87 18.76
C TYR A 24 9.56 -11.48 17.36
N PRO A 25 8.28 -11.73 17.03
CA PRO A 25 7.77 -11.39 15.71
C PRO A 25 7.65 -9.88 15.54
N ILE A 26 8.31 -9.31 14.54
CA ILE A 26 8.21 -7.88 14.21
C ILE A 26 6.78 -7.60 13.71
N ASP A 27 6.12 -6.63 14.33
CA ASP A 27 4.77 -6.21 13.93
C ASP A 27 4.86 -5.19 12.79
N HIS A 28 4.53 -5.63 11.58
CA HIS A 28 4.45 -4.81 10.38
C HIS A 28 3.03 -4.28 10.13
N SER A 29 2.05 -4.57 10.99
CA SER A 29 0.64 -4.20 10.78
C SER A 29 0.35 -2.69 10.79
N SER A 30 1.31 -1.91 11.29
CA SER A 30 1.27 -0.45 11.32
C SER A 30 1.99 0.19 10.12
N MET A 31 2.47 -0.58 9.16
CA MET A 31 3.20 -0.05 8.01
C MET A 31 2.27 0.42 6.91
N ARG A 32 2.56 1.61 6.36
CA ARG A 32 1.81 2.22 5.27
C ARG A 32 2.76 2.55 4.14
N PHE A 33 2.40 2.07 2.95
CA PHE A 33 3.05 2.42 1.70
C PHE A 33 2.21 3.46 1.00
N ARG A 34 2.85 4.46 0.38
CA ARG A 34 2.15 5.42 -0.48
C ARG A 34 2.80 5.49 -1.85
N LYS A 35 2.00 5.71 -2.88
CA LYS A 35 2.45 5.89 -4.25
C LYS A 35 1.45 6.75 -5.00
N VAL A 36 1.93 7.64 -5.86
CA VAL A 36 1.06 8.35 -6.80
C VAL A 36 0.95 7.50 -8.06
N ILE A 37 -0.28 7.22 -8.48
CA ILE A 37 -0.57 6.52 -9.72
C ILE A 37 -1.50 7.37 -10.58
N GLU A 38 -1.44 7.14 -11.88
CA GLU A 38 -2.41 7.71 -12.81
C GLU A 38 -3.57 6.74 -12.99
N VAL A 39 -4.80 7.23 -12.82
CA VAL A 39 -6.02 6.45 -13.04
C VAL A 39 -6.95 7.17 -14.00
N GLU A 40 -7.64 6.42 -14.85
CA GLU A 40 -8.66 6.99 -15.74
C GLU A 40 -9.91 7.45 -14.97
N LYS A 41 -10.19 6.79 -13.85
CA LYS A 41 -11.31 7.08 -12.98
C LYS A 41 -10.91 6.85 -11.53
N VAL A 42 -11.33 7.75 -10.65
CA VAL A 42 -11.11 7.61 -9.22
C VAL A 42 -11.81 6.31 -8.76
N PRO A 43 -11.08 5.36 -8.17
CA PRO A 43 -11.69 4.12 -7.73
C PRO A 43 -12.62 4.39 -6.54
N LYS A 44 -13.76 3.70 -6.52
CA LYS A 44 -14.75 3.85 -5.45
C LYS A 44 -14.36 3.02 -4.24
N ALA A 45 -14.89 3.39 -3.07
CA ALA A 45 -14.81 2.56 -1.88
C ALA A 45 -15.35 1.14 -2.16
N GLU A 46 -14.76 0.18 -1.46
CA GLU A 46 -15.07 -1.26 -1.50
C GLU A 46 -14.78 -1.95 -2.83
N GLN A 47 -14.13 -1.26 -3.79
CA GLN A 47 -13.72 -1.87 -5.05
C GLN A 47 -12.33 -2.51 -4.94
N PRO A 48 -12.12 -3.70 -5.53
CA PRO A 48 -10.77 -4.24 -5.69
C PRO A 48 -9.97 -3.34 -6.65
N ILE A 49 -8.68 -3.20 -6.36
CA ILE A 49 -7.70 -2.49 -7.16
C ILE A 49 -6.40 -3.29 -7.22
N GLU A 50 -5.84 -3.39 -8.42
CA GLU A 50 -4.55 -4.01 -8.64
C GLU A 50 -3.49 -2.91 -8.64
N LEU A 51 -2.61 -2.96 -7.65
CA LEU A 51 -1.50 -2.03 -7.52
C LEU A 51 -0.24 -2.68 -8.10
N THR A 52 0.65 -1.89 -8.67
CA THR A 52 1.88 -2.44 -9.29
C THR A 52 3.14 -1.83 -8.71
N THR A 53 4.15 -2.68 -8.55
CA THR A 53 5.54 -2.24 -8.35
C THR A 53 6.18 -1.96 -9.71
N SER A 54 7.25 -1.17 -9.71
CA SER A 54 8.12 -0.89 -10.85
C SER A 54 8.74 -2.16 -11.44
N ALA A 55 8.89 -3.22 -10.63
CA ALA A 55 9.30 -4.55 -11.09
C ALA A 55 8.19 -5.35 -11.79
N GLY A 56 7.00 -4.76 -11.97
CA GLY A 56 5.85 -5.39 -12.63
C GLY A 56 5.06 -6.36 -11.75
N ARG A 57 5.35 -6.44 -10.44
CA ARG A 57 4.60 -7.29 -9.52
C ARG A 57 3.26 -6.65 -9.18
N VAL A 58 2.19 -7.41 -9.34
CA VAL A 58 0.83 -7.02 -8.96
C VAL A 58 0.61 -7.30 -7.48
N ILE A 59 0.06 -6.30 -6.78
CA ILE A 59 -0.25 -6.29 -5.35
C ILE A 59 -1.77 -6.12 -5.23
N PRO A 60 -2.52 -7.18 -4.87
CA PRO A 60 -3.97 -7.09 -4.78
C PRO A 60 -4.37 -6.27 -3.54
N ALA A 61 -5.26 -5.30 -3.73
CA ALA A 61 -5.79 -4.47 -2.66
C ALA A 61 -7.28 -4.17 -2.86
N ASN A 62 -7.93 -3.74 -1.79
CA ASN A 62 -9.29 -3.23 -1.79
C ASN A 62 -9.26 -1.76 -1.41
N VAL A 63 -9.98 -0.93 -2.14
CA VAL A 63 -10.17 0.47 -1.78
C VAL A 63 -11.08 0.53 -0.57
N MET A 64 -10.61 1.14 0.51
CA MET A 64 -11.40 1.34 1.72
C MET A 64 -12.20 2.62 1.66
N ARG A 65 -11.57 3.69 1.15
CA ARG A 65 -12.21 4.99 0.93
C ARG A 65 -11.38 5.84 0.00
N THR A 66 -12.02 6.85 -0.56
CA THR A 66 -11.37 7.87 -1.37
C THR A 66 -11.76 9.25 -0.87
N ASP A 67 -10.76 10.06 -0.56
CA ASP A 67 -10.92 11.39 0.00
C ASP A 67 -10.28 12.42 -0.93
N TRP A 68 -10.88 13.59 -1.11
CA TRP A 68 -10.19 14.72 -1.74
C TRP A 68 -9.30 15.40 -0.71
N ASN A 69 -8.01 15.58 -1.02
CA ASN A 69 -7.09 16.30 -0.15
C ASN A 69 -6.85 17.70 -0.71
N GLU A 70 -7.49 18.70 -0.11
CA GLU A 70 -7.37 20.10 -0.54
C GLU A 70 -5.94 20.62 -0.49
N GLY A 71 -5.18 20.27 0.56
CA GLY A 71 -3.79 20.70 0.72
C GLY A 71 -2.84 20.19 -0.36
N ARG A 72 -3.20 19.10 -1.04
CA ARG A 72 -2.42 18.51 -2.15
C ARG A 72 -3.10 18.70 -3.51
N GLY A 73 -4.33 19.18 -3.55
CA GLY A 73 -5.14 19.29 -4.78
C GLY A 73 -5.31 17.95 -5.52
N MET A 74 -5.41 16.83 -4.79
CA MET A 74 -5.54 15.49 -5.40
C MET A 74 -6.38 14.54 -4.56
N PHE A 75 -6.90 13.49 -5.20
CA PHE A 75 -7.57 12.40 -4.48
C PHE A 75 -6.56 11.50 -3.78
N VAL A 76 -6.87 11.14 -2.55
CA VAL A 76 -6.16 10.16 -1.74
C VAL A 76 -7.05 8.91 -1.62
N VAL A 77 -6.57 7.81 -2.17
CA VAL A 77 -7.24 6.51 -2.16
C VAL A 77 -6.61 5.67 -1.05
N SER A 78 -7.35 5.44 0.03
CA SER A 78 -6.92 4.54 1.10
C SER A 78 -7.23 3.11 0.69
N CYS A 79 -6.21 2.28 0.56
CA CYS A 79 -6.30 0.88 0.19
C CYS A 79 -5.88 -0.03 1.34
N GLN A 80 -6.51 -1.18 1.45
CA GLN A 80 -6.10 -2.27 2.31
C GLN A 80 -5.69 -3.45 1.44
N TYR A 81 -4.54 -4.06 1.74
CA TYR A 81 -4.12 -5.27 1.05
C TYR A 81 -5.20 -6.35 1.15
N ALA A 82 -5.49 -7.03 0.04
CA ALA A 82 -6.70 -7.86 -0.09
C ALA A 82 -6.69 -9.09 0.82
N ASN A 83 -5.51 -9.65 1.10
CA ASN A 83 -5.39 -10.84 1.92
C ASN A 83 -5.12 -10.51 3.39
N ARG A 84 -5.40 -11.47 4.27
CA ARG A 84 -5.20 -11.35 5.73
C ARG A 84 -3.72 -11.30 6.15
N SER A 85 -2.82 -11.72 5.26
CA SER A 85 -1.37 -11.72 5.46
C SER A 85 -0.68 -11.48 4.12
N ILE A 86 0.40 -10.70 4.12
CA ILE A 86 1.22 -10.43 2.93
C ILE A 86 2.36 -11.46 2.84
N ALA A 87 2.74 -11.89 1.63
CA ALA A 87 3.92 -12.72 1.44
C ALA A 87 5.19 -11.88 1.63
N ALA A 88 6.26 -12.50 2.13
CA ALA A 88 7.55 -11.81 2.33
C ALA A 88 8.08 -11.21 1.01
N GLU A 89 7.89 -11.92 -0.11
CA GLU A 89 8.33 -11.45 -1.42
C GLU A 89 7.53 -10.23 -1.92
N GLU A 90 6.22 -10.15 -1.64
CA GLU A 90 5.39 -8.99 -1.98
C GLU A 90 5.74 -7.79 -1.10
N TYR A 91 5.97 -8.04 0.19
CA TYR A 91 6.39 -7.00 1.12
C TYR A 91 7.77 -6.43 0.74
N ASN A 92 8.75 -7.29 0.44
CA ASN A 92 10.07 -6.85 -0.01
C ASN A 92 9.96 -6.11 -1.34
N ALA A 93 9.12 -6.59 -2.27
CA ALA A 93 8.88 -5.88 -3.52
C ALA A 93 8.31 -4.48 -3.29
N LEU A 94 7.41 -4.27 -2.31
CA LEU A 94 6.93 -2.93 -1.94
C LEU A 94 8.01 -2.09 -1.25
N ARG A 95 8.84 -2.70 -0.40
CA ARG A 95 9.88 -2.04 0.39
C ARG A 95 11.06 -1.56 -0.46
N GLU A 96 11.45 -2.35 -1.46
CA GLU A 96 12.60 -2.07 -2.33
C GLU A 96 12.21 -1.20 -3.53
N ASP A 97 10.92 -1.00 -3.78
CA ASP A 97 10.44 -0.24 -4.92
C ASP A 97 10.55 1.27 -4.70
N ARG A 98 11.34 1.94 -5.54
CA ARG A 98 11.51 3.40 -5.49
C ARG A 98 10.24 4.20 -5.78
N GLY A 99 9.24 3.59 -6.40
CA GLY A 99 7.94 4.21 -6.65
C GLY A 99 7.00 4.15 -5.44
N TRP A 100 7.29 3.30 -4.45
CA TRP A 100 6.55 3.22 -3.20
C TRP A 100 7.34 3.93 -2.09
N GLU A 101 6.75 4.98 -1.54
CA GLU A 101 7.28 5.61 -0.34
C GLU A 101 6.81 4.83 0.89
N PHE A 102 7.77 4.38 1.68
CA PHE A 102 7.54 3.71 2.96
C PHE A 102 7.51 4.75 4.07
N LYS A 103 6.40 4.86 4.82
CA LYS A 103 6.35 5.67 6.04
C LYS A 103 6.11 4.80 7.26
N HIS A 104 7.05 4.82 8.20
CA HIS A 104 6.85 4.24 9.52
C HIS A 104 5.92 5.15 10.32
N LEU A 105 4.92 4.58 11.00
CA LEU A 105 3.90 5.35 11.73
C LEU A 105 4.41 5.95 13.06
N LEU A 106 5.73 5.98 13.30
CA LEU A 106 6.36 6.44 14.55
C LEU A 106 7.31 7.65 14.37
N GLU A 107 7.17 8.41 13.27
CA GLU A 107 7.82 9.73 13.10
C GLU A 107 6.80 10.85 12.84
#